data_AF-A0A9P6E4A6-F1
#
_entry.id   AF-A0A9P6E4A6-F1
#
_cell.length_a   1.000
_cell.length_b   1.000
_cell.length_c   1.000
_cell.angle_alpha   90.00
_cell.angle_beta   90.00
_cell.angle_gamma   90.00
#
_symmetry.space_group_name_H-M   'P 1'
#
loop_
_entity.id
_entity.type
_entity.pdbx_description
1 polymer ?
#
loop_
_entity_poly.entity_id
_entity_poly.type
_entity_poly.pdbx_seq_one_letter_code
_entity_poly.pdbx_strand_id
1 'polypeptide(L)'
;MQHFSTAHVMETSASPNGAQILIDEKIRQLEAERNSLSPVSKLPVELLGDVFAHALALNRYHYGCSGPAMSFNFSYVSQQWRNIALSIPHLWAPLSEDHCYDFN
;
A
#
# COMPACT_ATOMS: atom_id res chain seq x y z
N MET A 1 -36.82 55.94 12.71
CA MET A 1 -35.47 55.38 12.97
C MET A 1 -35.61 53.87 12.88
N GLN A 2 -35.56 53.25 11.69
CA GLN A 2 -34.34 52.80 11.01
C GLN A 2 -33.30 52.25 12.00
N HIS A 3 -33.01 50.95 11.97
CA HIS A 3 -31.66 50.39 11.87
C HIS A 3 -31.72 48.89 11.52
N PHE A 4 -31.47 48.62 10.23
CA PHE A 4 -30.75 47.51 9.61
C PHE A 4 -30.79 46.07 10.16
N SER A 5 -31.35 45.21 9.30
CA SER A 5 -30.94 43.83 9.01
C SER A 5 -29.42 43.62 9.08
N THR A 6 -29.00 42.60 9.83
CA THR A 6 -27.71 41.94 9.61
C THR A 6 -28.02 40.52 9.15
N ALA A 7 -27.73 40.26 7.88
CA ALA A 7 -27.77 38.94 7.30
C ALA A 7 -26.94 37.98 8.15
N HIS A 8 -27.60 36.98 8.73
CA HIS A 8 -26.93 35.78 9.21
C HIS A 8 -26.35 35.11 7.96
N VAL A 9 -25.07 35.38 7.71
CA VAL A 9 -24.30 34.74 6.65
C VAL A 9 -24.34 33.25 6.94
N MET A 10 -25.06 32.55 6.06
CA MET A 10 -25.03 31.11 5.92
C MET A 10 -23.59 30.74 5.54
N GLU A 11 -22.75 30.48 6.54
CA GLU A 11 -21.47 29.81 6.34
C GLU A 11 -21.77 28.46 5.69
N THR A 12 -21.62 28.43 4.36
CA THR A 12 -21.60 27.22 3.57
C THR A 12 -20.29 26.54 3.90
N SER A 13 -20.28 25.72 4.95
CA SER A 13 -19.17 24.83 5.26
C SER A 13 -19.08 23.79 4.15
N ALA A 14 -18.27 24.08 3.15
CA ALA A 14 -17.75 23.07 2.24
C ALA A 14 -17.19 21.93 3.10
N SER A 15 -17.81 20.74 2.98
CA SER A 15 -17.45 19.59 3.78
C SER A 15 -15.94 19.30 3.64
N PRO A 16 -15.17 19.26 4.75
CA PRO A 16 -13.73 19.04 4.73
C PRO A 16 -13.31 17.72 4.05
N ASN A 17 -14.26 16.81 3.83
CA ASN A 17 -14.03 15.52 3.20
C ASN A 17 -13.83 15.62 1.67
N GLY A 18 -14.47 16.59 1.00
CA GLY A 18 -14.43 16.67 -0.47
C GLY A 18 -13.04 17.03 -0.99
N ALA A 19 -12.39 18.02 -0.39
CA ALA A 19 -11.04 18.44 -0.76
C ALA A 19 -9.99 17.36 -0.45
N GLN A 20 -10.13 16.66 0.69
CA GLN A 20 -9.23 15.57 1.07
C GLN A 20 -9.28 14.40 0.09
N ILE A 21 -10.48 13.98 -0.33
CA ILE A 21 -10.66 12.89 -1.30
C ILE A 21 -9.96 13.22 -2.64
N LEU A 22 -10.07 14.47 -3.10
CA LEU A 22 -9.43 14.92 -4.34
C LEU A 22 -7.90 14.90 -4.25
N ILE A 23 -7.35 15.30 -3.10
CA ILE A 23 -5.91 15.26 -2.85
C ILE A 23 -5.41 13.81 -2.82
N ASP A 24 -6.09 12.92 -2.10
CA ASP A 24 -5.72 11.51 -1.99
C ASP A 24 -5.80 10.79 -3.34
N GLU A 25 -6.79 11.12 -4.16
CA GLU A 25 -6.87 10.63 -5.54
C GLU A 25 -5.71 11.12 -6.39
N LYS A 26 -5.36 12.41 -6.30
CA LYS A 26 -4.25 12.96 -7.08
C LYS A 26 -2.91 12.35 -6.68
N ILE A 27 -2.69 12.11 -5.39
CA ILE A 27 -1.50 11.42 -4.88
C ILE A 27 -1.42 10.02 -5.49
N ARG A 28 -2.50 9.23 -5.42
CA ARG A 28 -2.53 7.86 -5.99
C ARG A 28 -2.21 7.83 -7.48
N GLN A 29 -2.69 8.81 -8.25
CA GLN A 29 -2.38 8.91 -9.68
C GLN A 29 -0.89 9.18 -9.93
N LEU A 30 -0.31 10.16 -9.21
CA LEU A 30 1.10 10.51 -9.35
C LEU A 30 2.02 9.35 -8.93
N GLU A 31 1.65 8.63 -7.87
CA GLU A 31 2.37 7.44 -7.43
C GLU A 31 2.28 6.31 -8.46
N ALA A 32 1.12 6.09 -9.08
CA ALA A 32 0.95 5.10 -10.13
C ALA A 32 1.81 5.44 -11.36
N GLU A 33 1.79 6.70 -11.79
CA GLU A 33 2.65 7.20 -12.88
C GLU A 33 4.13 6.99 -12.56
N ARG A 34 4.59 7.45 -11.39
CA ARG A 34 5.98 7.24 -10.94
C ARG A 34 6.34 5.76 -10.93
N ASN A 35 5.48 4.91 -10.38
CA ASN A 35 5.73 3.48 -10.28
C ASN A 35 5.81 2.83 -11.67
N SER A 36 5.01 3.28 -12.65
CA SER A 36 5.07 2.78 -14.03
C SER A 36 6.41 3.03 -14.72
N LEU A 37 7.15 4.06 -14.29
CA LEU A 37 8.47 4.39 -14.81
C LEU A 37 9.58 3.52 -14.19
N SER A 38 9.30 2.84 -13.07
CA SER A 38 10.26 1.97 -12.41
C SER A 38 10.59 0.74 -13.27
N PRO A 39 11.87 0.36 -13.41
CA PRO A 39 12.27 -0.84 -14.15
C PRO A 39 11.54 -2.11 -13.68
N VAL A 40 11.29 -2.23 -12.38
CA VAL A 40 10.62 -3.40 -11.79
C VAL A 40 9.18 -3.56 -12.27
N SER A 41 8.51 -2.46 -12.64
CA SER A 41 7.13 -2.47 -13.11
C SER A 41 6.99 -2.95 -14.56
N LYS A 42 8.11 -3.04 -15.28
CA LYS A 42 8.20 -3.58 -16.65
C LYS A 42 8.41 -5.09 -16.68
N LEU A 43 8.64 -5.72 -15.52
CA LEU A 43 8.76 -7.16 -15.44
C LEU A 43 7.40 -7.82 -15.67
N PRO A 44 7.36 -8.97 -16.39
CA PRO A 44 6.21 -9.86 -16.38
C PRO A 44 5.82 -10.22 -14.94
N VAL A 45 4.52 -10.44 -14.75
CA VAL A 45 3.96 -10.76 -13.42
C VAL A 45 4.58 -12.03 -12.82
N GLU A 46 4.93 -12.99 -13.67
CA GLU A 46 5.55 -14.25 -13.29
C GLU A 46 6.93 -13.99 -12.66
N LEU A 47 7.76 -13.18 -13.32
CA LEU A 47 9.10 -12.84 -12.81
C LEU A 47 9.03 -12.03 -11.52
N LEU A 48 8.03 -11.16 -11.39
CA LEU A 48 7.83 -10.42 -10.14
C LEU A 48 7.39 -11.34 -8.99
N GLY A 49 6.55 -12.34 -9.29
CA GLY A 49 6.18 -13.39 -8.35
C GLY A 49 7.39 -14.20 -7.87
N ASP A 50 8.28 -14.59 -8.79
CA ASP A 50 9.53 -15.28 -8.46
C ASP A 50 10.42 -14.42 -7.55
N VAL A 51 10.53 -13.12 -7.83
CA VAL A 51 11.27 -12.17 -6.97
C VAL A 51 10.67 -12.14 -5.56
N PHE A 52 9.34 -12.10 -5.42
CA PHE A 52 8.68 -12.11 -4.11
C PHE A 52 8.97 -13.41 -3.35
N ALA A 53 8.89 -14.56 -4.02
CA ALA A 53 9.19 -15.86 -3.41
C ALA A 53 10.65 -15.93 -2.93
N HIS A 54 11.60 -15.48 -3.76
CA HIS A 54 13.02 -15.44 -3.38
C HIS A 54 13.28 -14.47 -2.23
N ALA A 55 12.66 -13.29 -2.24
CA ALA A 55 12.80 -12.32 -1.16
C ALA A 55 12.30 -12.87 0.19
N LEU A 56 11.18 -13.62 0.19
CA LEU A 56 10.70 -14.31 1.39
C LEU A 56 11.65 -15.41 1.84
N ALA A 57 12.19 -16.21 0.92
CA ALA A 57 13.14 -17.28 1.25
C ALA A 57 14.45 -16.74 1.84
N LEU A 58 14.99 -15.65 1.27
CA LEU A 58 16.16 -14.96 1.81
C LEU A 58 15.89 -14.40 3.20
N ASN A 59 14.73 -13.79 3.41
CA ASN A 59 14.38 -13.27 4.73
C ASN A 59 14.30 -14.37 5.78
N ARG A 60 13.77 -15.54 5.44
CA ARG A 60 13.79 -16.72 6.33
C ARG A 60 15.21 -17.15 6.66
N TYR A 61 16.04 -17.26 5.63
CA TYR A 61 17.42 -17.69 5.81
C TYR A 61 18.18 -16.75 6.76
N HIS A 62 17.96 -15.43 6.64
CA HIS A 62 18.68 -14.44 7.43
C HIS A 62 18.10 -14.19 8.83
N TYR A 63 16.77 -14.20 8.97
CA TYR A 63 16.11 -13.75 10.20
C TYR A 63 15.33 -14.86 10.90
N GLY A 64 15.26 -16.07 10.34
CA GLY A 64 14.44 -17.17 10.88
C GLY A 64 12.94 -16.87 10.88
N CYS A 65 12.52 -15.77 10.26
CA CYS A 65 11.14 -15.28 10.30
C CYS A 65 10.53 -15.29 8.90
N SER A 66 9.42 -16.01 8.79
CA SER A 66 8.45 -15.80 7.72
C SER A 66 7.04 -15.72 8.28
N GLY A 67 6.81 -14.64 9.01
CA GLY A 67 5.47 -14.25 9.39
C GLY A 67 4.73 -13.57 8.23
N PRO A 68 3.39 -13.52 8.30
CA PRO A 68 2.54 -12.75 7.36
C PRO A 68 3.00 -11.30 7.17
N ALA A 69 3.67 -10.71 8.18
CA ALA A 69 4.22 -9.36 8.18
C ALA A 69 5.06 -9.03 6.93
N MET A 70 5.88 -9.97 6.44
CA MET A 70 6.69 -9.72 5.25
C MET A 70 5.89 -9.81 3.95
N SER A 71 4.92 -10.73 3.88
CA SER A 71 4.00 -10.83 2.74
C SER A 71 3.14 -9.56 2.60
N PHE A 72 2.81 -8.92 3.73
CA PHE A 72 2.16 -7.62 3.75
C PHE A 72 3.02 -6.50 3.14
N ASN A 73 4.36 -6.53 3.32
CA ASN A 73 5.23 -5.47 2.79
C ASN A 73 5.08 -5.30 1.26
N PHE A 74 4.98 -6.40 0.50
CA PHE A 74 4.76 -6.31 -0.95
C PHE A 74 3.44 -5.61 -1.29
N SER A 75 2.40 -5.85 -0.49
CA SER A 75 1.08 -5.24 -0.67
C SER A 75 1.03 -3.75 -0.35
N TYR A 76 2.04 -3.19 0.32
CA TYR A 76 2.14 -1.76 0.62
C TYR A 76 2.92 -0.95 -0.41
N VAL A 77 3.69 -1.59 -1.30
CA VAL A 77 4.55 -0.88 -2.28
C VAL A 77 3.73 -0.17 -3.36
N SER A 78 2.79 -0.89 -3.99
CA SER A 78 1.95 -0.34 -5.06
C SER A 78 0.70 -1.20 -5.25
N GLN A 79 -0.30 -0.66 -5.98
CA GLN A 79 -1.48 -1.44 -6.37
C GLN A 79 -1.11 -2.66 -7.23
N GLN A 80 -0.15 -2.51 -8.15
CA GLN A 80 0.34 -3.61 -8.98
C GLN A 80 0.96 -4.73 -8.13
N TRP A 81 1.85 -4.38 -7.20
CA TRP A 81 2.50 -5.36 -6.34
C TRP A 81 1.50 -6.07 -5.42
N ARG A 82 0.51 -5.34 -4.90
CA ARG A 82 -0.59 -5.92 -4.13
C ARG A 82 -1.38 -6.94 -4.94
N ASN A 83 -1.82 -6.59 -6.14
CA ASN A 83 -2.61 -7.49 -6.97
C ASN A 83 -1.83 -8.78 -7.29
N ILE A 84 -0.54 -8.64 -7.57
CA ILE A 84 0.36 -9.77 -7.85
C ILE A 84 0.55 -10.61 -6.60
N ALA A 85 0.91 -10.01 -5.47
CA ALA A 85 1.12 -10.72 -4.22
C ALA A 85 -0.14 -11.50 -3.80
N LEU A 86 -1.32 -10.89 -3.89
CA LEU A 86 -2.60 -11.54 -3.58
C LEU A 86 -2.95 -12.67 -4.55
N SER A 87 -2.49 -12.61 -5.81
CA SER A 87 -2.70 -13.68 -6.80
C SER A 87 -1.81 -14.91 -6.59
N ILE A 88 -0.88 -14.86 -5.62
CA ILE A 88 0.09 -15.91 -5.36
C ILE A 88 -0.15 -16.50 -3.96
N PRO A 89 -0.99 -17.54 -3.82
CA PRO A 89 -1.40 -18.07 -2.52
C PRO A 89 -0.24 -18.55 -1.64
N HIS A 90 0.84 -19.07 -2.25
CA HIS A 90 1.98 -19.59 -1.51
C HIS A 90 2.79 -18.50 -0.77
N LEU A 91 2.64 -17.21 -1.14
CA LEU A 91 3.23 -16.10 -0.38
C LEU A 91 2.53 -15.92 0.98
N TRP A 92 1.30 -16.39 1.12
CA TRP A 92 0.46 -16.23 2.32
C TRP A 92 0.25 -17.52 3.09
N ALA A 93 0.75 -18.64 2.57
CA ALA A 93 0.63 -19.92 3.24
C ALA A 93 1.29 -19.84 4.63
N PRO A 94 0.60 -20.25 5.71
CA PRO A 94 1.22 -20.35 7.02
C PRO A 94 2.34 -21.38 6.91
N LEU A 95 3.52 -20.97 7.34
CA LEU A 95 4.66 -21.84 7.33
C LEU A 95 4.69 -22.51 8.68
N SER A 96 4.80 -23.83 8.64
CA SER A 96 4.91 -24.66 9.83
C SER A 96 5.97 -24.08 10.77
N GLU A 97 5.51 -23.60 11.93
CA GLU A 97 6.26 -23.21 13.13
C GLU A 97 7.75 -22.86 12.95
N ASP A 98 8.03 -21.80 12.19
CA ASP A 98 9.33 -21.15 12.25
C ASP A 98 9.38 -20.31 13.55
N HIS A 99 10.11 -20.80 14.56
CA HIS A 99 10.42 -20.05 15.76
C HIS A 99 11.35 -18.87 15.40
N CYS A 100 10.78 -17.68 15.27
CA CYS A 100 11.55 -16.44 15.23
C CYS A 100 12.43 -16.36 16.48
N TYR A 101 13.74 -16.39 16.30
CA TYR A 101 14.67 -16.00 17.36
C TYR A 101 14.65 -14.48 17.45
N ASP A 102 14.02 -13.94 18.50
CA ASP A 102 14.14 -12.52 18.85
C ASP A 102 15.62 -12.23 19.18
N PHE A 103 16.29 -11.47 18.32
CA PHE A 103 17.59 -10.88 18.63
C PHE A 103 17.35 -9.69 19.57
N ASN A 104 17.80 -9.85 20.82
CA ASN A 104 17.88 -8.82 21.86
C ASN A 104 19.06 -7.86 21.63
#